data_AF-A0A1F9S819-F1
#
_entry.id   AF-A0A1F9S819-F1
#
_cell.length_a   1.000
_cell.length_b   1.000
_cell.length_c   1.000
_cell.angle_alpha   90.00
_cell.angle_beta   90.00
_cell.angle_gamma   90.00
#
_symmetry.space_group_name_H-M   'P 1'
#
loop_
_entity.id
_entity.type
_entity.pdbx_description
1 polymer ?
#
loop_
_entity_poly.entity_id
_entity_poly.type
_entity_poly.pdbx_seq_one_letter_code
_entity_poly.pdbx_strand_id
1 'polypeptide(L)'
;MEDRVKNAAWVKEHAPADAPSRIKEAITESFPQPKFVPPPAAPPVMAPPPAPVAPPAPAPVEIPVIAPVPAPKAAEPPPKAPVPVVKAPEPKPAPVLAPAPAAKPAKKPFVLNKTAVIIVCAGLAVAGIAYQLILNSPKSRYARAGQLVLKARNTEAISAYSRIIAQHPGSIEAAYSHYAIGDIKALQGNPLEAIEQYERYMVAAPDKDEKLASARFKVAELELKEDLLADAEYLFQNAAIQASDYATRAADRVAQIRAVKARVAEANKLMARSPAKAVEAYTAVLAEHPKYAAALAGLEKARKALAAANARPARRRAPAAKPRRR
;
A
#
# COMPACT_ATOMS: atom_id res chain seq x y z
N MET A 1 -29.12 -0.30 13.81
CA MET A 1 -29.54 0.66 12.76
C MET A 1 -30.66 1.59 13.22
N GLU A 2 -31.51 1.18 14.17
CA GLU A 2 -32.61 2.00 14.71
C GLU A 2 -32.17 3.22 15.54
N ASP A 3 -30.99 3.19 16.17
CA ASP A 3 -30.52 4.33 16.99
C ASP A 3 -30.02 5.53 16.17
N ARG A 4 -29.65 5.35 14.90
CA ARG A 4 -29.24 6.47 14.03
C ARG A 4 -30.42 7.27 13.49
N VAL A 5 -31.61 6.67 13.41
CA VAL A 5 -32.83 7.35 12.94
C VAL A 5 -33.39 8.28 14.02
N LYS A 6 -33.28 7.91 15.30
CA LYS A 6 -33.75 8.74 16.42
C LYS A 6 -32.95 10.03 16.61
N ASN A 7 -31.64 10.01 16.30
CA ASN A 7 -30.79 11.20 16.43
C ASN A 7 -31.01 12.24 15.33
N ALA A 8 -31.47 11.83 14.13
CA ALA A 8 -31.79 12.75 13.04
C ALA A 8 -33.13 13.49 13.25
N ALA A 9 -34.07 12.88 13.98
CA ALA A 9 -35.35 13.49 14.31
C ALA A 9 -35.22 14.58 15.38
N TRP A 10 -34.37 14.37 16.39
CA TRP A 10 -34.19 15.32 17.50
C TRP A 10 -33.60 16.68 17.06
N VAL A 11 -32.68 16.67 16.10
CA VAL A 11 -32.03 17.89 15.55
C VAL A 11 -33.02 18.74 14.73
N LYS A 12 -34.06 18.13 14.16
CA LYS A 12 -35.04 18.83 13.33
C LYS A 12 -36.08 19.60 14.14
N GLU A 13 -36.27 19.22 15.40
CA GLU A 13 -37.34 19.75 16.26
C GLU A 13 -36.83 20.81 17.26
N HIS A 14 -35.51 20.89 17.49
CA HIS A 14 -34.91 21.82 18.48
C HIS A 14 -33.94 22.85 17.88
N ALA A 15 -33.89 22.97 16.55
CA ALA A 15 -33.12 24.03 15.90
C ALA A 15 -33.88 25.37 16.00
N PRO A 16 -33.29 26.43 16.60
CA PRO A 16 -33.96 27.73 16.69
C PRO A 16 -34.18 28.33 15.29
N ALA A 17 -35.39 28.82 15.03
CA ALA A 17 -35.88 29.24 13.72
C ALA A 17 -35.16 30.47 13.09
N ASP A 18 -34.24 31.12 13.81
CA ASP A 18 -33.57 32.37 13.37
C ASP A 18 -32.09 32.20 12.99
N ALA A 19 -31.59 30.97 12.83
CA ALA A 19 -30.18 30.72 12.54
C ALA A 19 -29.63 31.23 11.17
N PRO A 20 -30.39 31.34 10.06
CA PRO A 20 -29.77 31.68 8.77
C PRO A 20 -29.54 33.18 8.54
N SER A 21 -30.04 34.08 9.40
CA SER A 21 -29.96 35.53 9.17
C SER A 21 -28.77 36.22 9.83
N ARG A 22 -28.22 35.67 10.92
CA ARG A 22 -27.12 36.32 11.68
C ARG A 22 -25.70 36.06 11.15
N ILE A 23 -25.51 35.09 10.26
CA ILE A 23 -24.17 34.76 9.72
C ILE A 23 -23.74 35.72 8.60
N LYS A 24 -24.67 36.47 8.00
CA LYS A 24 -24.34 37.42 6.92
C LYS A 24 -23.91 38.81 7.40
N GLU A 25 -24.20 39.20 8.64
CA GLU A 25 -23.83 40.54 9.15
C GLU A 25 -22.52 40.57 9.96
N ALA A 26 -22.02 39.42 10.42
CA ALA A 26 -20.79 39.36 11.23
C ALA A 26 -19.47 39.31 10.42
N ILE A 27 -19.50 39.43 9.09
CA ILE A 27 -18.31 39.35 8.22
C ILE A 27 -17.88 40.73 7.67
N THR A 28 -18.60 41.80 8.00
CA THR A 28 -18.35 43.16 7.47
C THR A 28 -17.63 44.11 8.43
N GLU A 29 -17.20 43.67 9.61
CA GLU A 29 -16.40 44.50 10.51
C GLU A 29 -14.89 44.29 10.31
N SER A 30 -14.31 45.22 9.55
CA SER A 30 -12.99 45.82 9.79
C SER A 30 -11.84 44.88 10.19
N PHE A 31 -11.34 44.10 9.22
CA PHE A 31 -9.94 43.65 9.28
C PHE A 31 -9.03 44.76 8.71
N PRO A 32 -8.12 45.34 9.51
CA PRO A 32 -7.15 46.30 8.99
C PRO A 32 -6.27 45.60 7.95
N GLN A 33 -6.24 46.17 6.74
CA GLN A 33 -5.39 45.72 5.65
C GLN A 33 -3.93 45.61 6.15
N PRO A 34 -3.27 44.44 6.06
CA PRO A 34 -1.88 44.33 6.46
C PRO A 34 -1.04 45.24 5.58
N LYS A 35 -0.33 46.19 6.20
CA LYS A 35 0.66 47.02 5.50
C LYS A 35 1.66 46.09 4.82
N PHE A 36 1.68 46.13 3.50
CA PHE A 36 2.64 45.39 2.68
C PHE A 36 4.04 45.92 3.01
N VAL A 37 4.79 45.15 3.79
CA VAL A 37 6.22 45.37 3.98
C VAL A 37 6.91 44.63 2.83
N PRO A 38 7.60 45.31 1.90
CA PRO A 38 8.34 44.63 0.86
C PRO A 38 9.38 43.69 1.51
N PRO A 39 9.58 42.48 0.99
CA PRO A 39 10.55 41.55 1.53
C PRO A 39 11.95 42.19 1.52
N PRO A 40 12.76 41.97 2.56
CA PRO A 40 14.14 42.46 2.59
C PRO A 40 14.89 41.95 1.36
N ALA A 41 15.73 42.82 0.78
CA ALA A 41 16.55 42.49 -0.38
C ALA A 41 17.31 41.18 -0.14
N ALA A 42 17.25 40.28 -1.13
CA ALA A 42 17.93 38.99 -1.06
C ALA A 42 19.42 39.22 -0.77
N PRO A 43 20.02 38.48 0.18
CA PRO A 43 21.45 38.59 0.45
C PRO A 43 22.24 38.24 -0.82
N PRO A 44 23.44 38.84 -1.00
CA PRO A 44 24.28 38.56 -2.14
C PRO A 44 24.56 37.06 -2.23
N VAL A 45 24.34 36.49 -3.42
CA VAL A 45 24.63 35.09 -3.73
C VAL A 45 26.12 34.86 -3.52
N MET A 46 26.48 34.18 -2.43
CA MET A 46 27.85 33.72 -2.22
C MET A 46 28.23 32.80 -3.38
N ALA A 47 29.43 33.01 -3.93
CA ALA A 47 29.99 32.15 -4.95
C ALA A 47 29.97 30.69 -4.47
N PRO A 48 29.59 29.72 -5.33
CA PRO A 48 29.56 28.32 -4.95
C PRO A 48 30.96 27.88 -4.49
N PRO A 49 31.05 27.08 -3.41
CA PRO A 49 32.32 26.53 -2.96
C PRO A 49 32.97 25.72 -4.10
N PRO A 50 34.30 25.68 -4.17
CA PRO A 50 35.01 24.86 -5.15
C PRO A 50 34.56 23.40 -5.03
N ALA A 51 34.37 22.76 -6.18
CA ALA A 51 33.92 21.37 -6.25
C ALA A 51 34.88 20.47 -5.42
N PRO A 52 34.34 19.53 -4.61
CA PRO A 52 35.15 18.61 -3.85
C PRO A 52 36.04 17.80 -4.80
N VAL A 53 37.33 17.77 -4.50
CA VAL A 53 38.32 16.94 -5.22
C VAL A 53 37.85 15.49 -5.14
N ALA A 54 37.65 14.86 -6.30
CA ALA A 54 37.20 13.48 -6.38
C ALA A 54 38.15 12.56 -5.58
N PRO A 55 37.63 11.66 -4.74
CA PRO A 55 38.48 10.70 -4.04
C PRO A 55 39.21 9.82 -5.06
N PRO A 56 40.45 9.40 -4.75
CA PRO A 56 41.20 8.48 -5.60
C PRO A 56 40.39 7.20 -5.82
N ALA A 57 40.39 6.73 -7.07
CA ALA A 57 39.68 5.51 -7.46
C ALA A 57 40.10 4.34 -6.54
N PRO A 58 39.14 3.56 -6.01
CA PRO A 58 39.47 2.40 -5.19
C PRO A 58 40.30 1.42 -6.02
N ALA A 59 41.37 0.90 -5.41
CA ALA A 59 42.18 -0.15 -6.01
C ALA A 59 41.29 -1.34 -6.41
N PRO A 60 41.54 -1.97 -7.57
CA PRO A 60 40.76 -3.11 -8.03
C PRO A 60 40.84 -4.23 -6.97
N VAL A 61 39.69 -4.54 -6.38
CA VAL A 61 39.54 -5.68 -5.48
C VAL A 61 39.65 -6.93 -6.35
N GLU A 62 40.71 -7.73 -6.14
CA GLU A 62 40.85 -9.04 -6.74
C GLU A 62 39.69 -9.92 -6.24
N ILE A 63 38.71 -10.15 -7.10
CA ILE A 63 37.61 -11.07 -6.83
C ILE A 63 38.18 -12.48 -6.91
N PRO A 64 38.15 -13.29 -5.84
CA PRO A 64 38.58 -14.66 -5.91
C PRO A 64 37.74 -15.42 -6.95
N VAL A 65 38.41 -16.02 -7.93
CA VAL A 65 37.80 -16.87 -8.95
C VAL A 65 37.17 -18.06 -8.25
N ILE A 66 35.85 -18.02 -8.05
CA ILE A 66 35.08 -19.14 -7.51
C ILE A 66 35.06 -20.22 -8.60
N ALA A 67 35.57 -21.40 -8.27
CA ALA A 67 35.54 -22.56 -9.16
C ALA A 67 34.09 -22.86 -9.59
N PRO A 68 33.85 -23.25 -10.86
CA PRO A 68 32.52 -23.53 -11.36
C PRO A 68 31.84 -24.63 -10.52
N VAL A 69 30.68 -24.30 -9.97
CA VAL A 69 29.83 -25.26 -9.26
C VAL A 69 29.45 -26.38 -10.25
N PRO A 70 29.65 -27.66 -9.91
CA PRO A 70 29.31 -28.77 -10.80
C PRO A 70 27.82 -28.74 -11.11
N ALA A 71 27.49 -28.89 -12.40
CA ALA A 71 26.14 -28.88 -12.90
C ALA A 71 25.26 -29.90 -12.14
N PRO A 72 24.04 -29.54 -11.73
CA PRO A 72 23.13 -30.46 -11.07
C PRO A 72 22.83 -31.64 -11.99
N LYS A 73 23.12 -32.85 -11.49
CA LYS A 73 22.82 -34.12 -12.16
C LYS A 73 21.33 -34.12 -12.51
N ALA A 74 21.02 -34.29 -13.80
CA ALA A 74 19.65 -34.34 -14.30
C ALA A 74 18.85 -35.37 -13.49
N ALA A 75 17.78 -34.91 -12.83
CA ALA A 75 16.85 -35.78 -12.15
C ALA A 75 16.24 -36.76 -13.17
N GLU A 76 16.30 -38.05 -12.85
CA GLU A 76 15.67 -39.09 -13.66
C GLU A 76 14.17 -38.81 -13.83
N PRO A 77 13.62 -39.00 -15.04
CA PRO A 77 12.20 -38.76 -15.28
C PRO A 77 11.37 -39.72 -14.42
N PRO A 78 10.26 -39.23 -13.80
CA PRO A 78 9.41 -40.08 -12.99
C PRO A 78 8.85 -41.24 -13.82
N PRO A 79 8.64 -42.42 -13.20
CA PRO A 79 8.10 -43.59 -13.88
C PRO A 79 6.75 -43.26 -14.50
N LYS A 80 6.60 -43.58 -15.80
CA LYS A 80 5.36 -43.38 -16.55
C LYS A 80 4.21 -44.07 -15.82
N ALA A 81 3.19 -43.29 -15.47
CA ALA A 81 1.96 -43.83 -14.91
C ALA A 81 1.35 -44.90 -15.86
N PRO A 82 0.77 -45.98 -15.33
CA PRO A 82 0.15 -47.01 -16.14
C PRO A 82 -1.00 -46.41 -16.96
N VAL A 83 -0.92 -46.57 -18.28
CA VAL A 83 -1.95 -46.13 -19.21
C VAL A 83 -3.23 -46.92 -18.89
N PRO A 84 -4.38 -46.26 -18.64
CA PRO A 84 -5.63 -46.98 -18.46
C PRO A 84 -5.95 -47.76 -19.74
N VAL A 85 -6.13 -49.07 -19.59
CA VAL A 85 -6.58 -49.96 -20.66
C VAL A 85 -7.99 -49.54 -21.06
N VAL A 86 -8.07 -48.72 -22.11
CA VAL A 86 -9.34 -48.37 -22.76
C VAL A 86 -9.84 -49.64 -23.45
N LYS A 87 -10.89 -50.25 -22.89
CA LYS A 87 -11.64 -51.32 -23.54
C LYS A 87 -12.06 -50.85 -24.94
N ALA A 88 -11.71 -51.64 -25.95
CA ALA A 88 -12.14 -51.43 -27.32
C ALA A 88 -13.67 -51.32 -27.38
N PRO A 89 -14.23 -50.26 -27.99
CA PRO A 89 -15.67 -50.18 -28.19
C PRO A 89 -16.13 -51.30 -29.12
N GLU A 90 -17.20 -51.99 -28.72
CA GLU A 90 -17.83 -53.05 -29.51
C GLU A 90 -18.19 -52.57 -30.93
N PRO A 91 -18.04 -53.44 -31.94
CA PRO A 91 -18.38 -53.10 -33.32
C PRO A 91 -19.88 -52.79 -33.42
N LYS A 92 -20.20 -51.54 -33.74
CA LYS A 92 -21.56 -51.14 -34.08
C LYS A 92 -22.06 -51.98 -35.26
N PRO A 93 -23.30 -52.50 -35.22
CA PRO A 93 -23.89 -53.23 -36.34
C PRO A 93 -23.95 -52.34 -37.59
N ALA A 94 -23.58 -52.93 -38.72
CA ALA A 94 -23.61 -52.27 -40.02
C ALA A 94 -25.01 -51.68 -40.29
N PRO A 95 -25.12 -50.40 -40.66
CA PRO A 95 -26.41 -49.81 -41.01
C PRO A 95 -26.93 -50.48 -42.28
N VAL A 96 -28.12 -51.06 -42.17
CA VAL A 96 -28.90 -51.59 -43.29
C VAL A 96 -29.08 -50.46 -44.31
N LEU A 97 -28.63 -50.70 -45.54
CA LEU A 97 -28.77 -49.79 -46.67
C LEU A 97 -30.25 -49.44 -46.88
N ALA A 98 -30.62 -48.21 -46.50
CA ALA A 98 -31.84 -47.59 -46.99
C ALA A 98 -31.65 -47.23 -48.48
N PRO A 99 -32.68 -47.41 -49.32
CA PRO A 99 -32.61 -47.08 -50.74
C PRO A 99 -32.29 -45.60 -50.95
N ALA A 100 -31.34 -45.35 -51.87
CA ALA A 100 -30.83 -44.04 -52.20
C ALA A 100 -31.99 -43.07 -52.54
N PRO A 101 -32.13 -41.93 -51.82
CA PRO A 101 -33.08 -40.91 -52.21
C PRO A 101 -32.68 -40.33 -53.57
N ALA A 102 -33.66 -40.26 -54.48
CA ALA A 102 -33.52 -39.75 -55.84
C ALA A 102 -32.70 -38.45 -55.90
N ALA A 103 -31.73 -38.42 -56.82
CA ALA A 103 -30.81 -37.32 -57.03
C ALA A 103 -31.58 -36.00 -57.24
N LYS A 104 -31.45 -35.10 -56.27
CA LYS A 104 -31.99 -33.74 -56.38
C LYS A 104 -31.29 -33.00 -57.53
N PRO A 105 -32.01 -32.16 -58.30
CA PRO A 105 -31.47 -31.49 -59.48
C PRO A 105 -30.22 -30.69 -59.13
N ALA A 106 -29.18 -30.88 -59.94
CA ALA A 106 -27.88 -30.23 -59.80
C ALA A 106 -28.07 -28.71 -59.74
N LYS A 107 -27.80 -28.13 -58.56
CA LYS A 107 -27.84 -26.68 -58.36
C LYS A 107 -26.76 -26.05 -59.23
N LYS A 108 -27.13 -25.03 -60.00
CA LYS A 108 -26.23 -24.25 -60.87
C LYS A 108 -25.00 -23.77 -60.06
N PRO A 109 -23.78 -23.80 -60.63
CA PRO A 109 -22.59 -23.34 -59.94
C PRO A 109 -22.78 -21.88 -59.53
N PHE A 110 -22.70 -21.61 -58.23
CA PHE A 110 -22.76 -20.27 -57.68
C PHE A 110 -21.50 -19.53 -58.13
N VAL A 111 -21.62 -18.69 -59.17
CA VAL A 111 -20.52 -17.85 -59.65
C VAL A 111 -20.32 -16.75 -58.62
N LEU A 112 -19.47 -17.02 -57.63
CA LEU A 112 -19.16 -16.11 -56.55
C LEU A 112 -18.38 -14.92 -57.12
N ASN A 113 -18.97 -13.73 -57.04
CA ASN A 113 -18.35 -12.50 -57.51
C ASN A 113 -17.06 -12.24 -56.73
N LYS A 114 -15.91 -12.16 -57.42
CA LYS A 114 -14.60 -11.91 -56.80
C LYS A 114 -14.61 -10.66 -55.91
N THR A 115 -15.36 -9.63 -56.29
CA THR A 115 -15.49 -8.39 -55.50
C THR A 115 -16.19 -8.65 -54.16
N ALA A 116 -17.21 -9.51 -54.12
CA ALA A 116 -17.91 -9.86 -52.88
C ALA A 116 -16.99 -10.64 -51.92
N VAL A 117 -16.14 -11.53 -52.44
CA VAL A 117 -15.14 -12.25 -51.62
C VAL A 117 -14.15 -11.29 -51.00
N ILE A 118 -13.62 -10.33 -51.79
CA ILE A 118 -12.66 -9.34 -51.30
C ILE A 118 -13.27 -8.49 -50.18
N ILE A 119 -14.51 -8.01 -50.35
CA ILE A 119 -15.20 -7.21 -49.32
C ILE A 119 -15.41 -8.02 -48.03
N VAL A 120 -15.83 -9.29 -48.13
CA VAL A 120 -16.00 -10.15 -46.95
C VAL A 120 -14.67 -10.42 -46.24
N CYS A 121 -13.60 -10.73 -46.99
CA CYS A 121 -12.27 -10.93 -46.43
C CYS A 121 -11.74 -9.66 -45.73
N ALA A 122 -11.91 -8.49 -46.35
CA ALA A 122 -11.55 -7.21 -45.74
C ALA A 122 -12.35 -6.95 -44.46
N GLY A 123 -13.67 -7.21 -44.48
CA GLY A 123 -14.53 -7.09 -43.30
C GLY A 123 -14.10 -8.00 -42.14
N LEU A 124 -13.76 -9.25 -42.43
CA LEU A 124 -13.26 -10.19 -41.41
C LEU A 124 -11.88 -9.79 -40.87
N ALA A 125 -11.00 -9.26 -41.71
CA ALA A 125 -9.69 -8.76 -41.26
C ALA A 125 -9.85 -7.57 -40.30
N VAL A 126 -10.72 -6.60 -40.63
CA VAL A 126 -11.01 -5.45 -39.76
C VAL A 126 -11.68 -5.91 -38.45
N ALA A 127 -12.65 -6.84 -38.53
CA ALA A 127 -13.29 -7.40 -37.34
C ALA A 127 -12.29 -8.16 -36.45
N GLY A 128 -11.35 -8.90 -37.05
CA GLY A 128 -10.29 -9.60 -36.33
C GLY A 128 -9.36 -8.65 -35.59
N ILE A 129 -8.93 -7.54 -36.23
CA ILE A 129 -8.10 -6.51 -35.60
C ILE A 129 -8.88 -5.82 -34.47
N ALA A 130 -10.14 -5.43 -34.70
CA ALA A 130 -10.97 -4.82 -33.68
C ALA A 130 -11.17 -5.75 -32.47
N TYR A 131 -11.41 -7.04 -32.71
CA TYR A 131 -11.54 -8.04 -31.66
C TYR A 131 -10.25 -8.23 -30.86
N GLN A 132 -9.10 -8.27 -31.54
CA GLN A 132 -7.80 -8.34 -30.87
C GLN A 132 -7.54 -7.08 -30.02
N LEU A 133 -7.90 -5.88 -30.50
CA LEU A 133 -7.78 -4.65 -29.72
C LEU A 133 -8.67 -4.66 -28.47
N ILE A 134 -9.90 -5.18 -28.57
CA ILE A 134 -10.82 -5.30 -27.42
C ILE A 134 -10.27 -6.30 -26.39
N LEU A 135 -9.84 -7.48 -26.83
CA LEU A 135 -9.28 -8.50 -25.93
C LEU A 135 -7.94 -8.08 -25.33
N ASN A 136 -7.16 -7.28 -26.05
CA ASN A 136 -5.85 -6.82 -25.63
C ASN A 136 -5.88 -5.46 -24.92
N SER A 137 -7.07 -4.93 -24.63
CA SER A 137 -7.23 -3.69 -23.89
C SER A 137 -6.69 -3.80 -22.45
N PRO A 138 -6.20 -2.69 -21.87
CA PRO A 138 -5.72 -2.67 -20.48
C PRO A 138 -6.76 -3.21 -19.50
N LYS A 139 -8.04 -2.85 -19.69
CA LYS A 139 -9.18 -3.32 -18.89
C LYS A 139 -9.33 -4.84 -18.90
N SER A 140 -9.31 -5.46 -20.08
CA SER A 140 -9.40 -6.93 -20.21
C SER A 140 -8.22 -7.64 -19.55
N ARG A 141 -7.01 -7.09 -19.70
CA ARG A 141 -5.80 -7.62 -19.05
C ARG A 141 -5.84 -7.49 -17.53
N TYR A 142 -6.31 -6.35 -17.02
CA TYR A 142 -6.50 -6.11 -15.59
C TYR A 142 -7.49 -7.10 -14.98
N ALA A 143 -8.63 -7.32 -15.64
CA ALA A 143 -9.63 -8.30 -15.20
C ALA A 143 -9.04 -9.72 -15.13
N ARG A 144 -8.25 -10.12 -16.14
CA ARG A 144 -7.56 -11.42 -16.16
C ARG A 144 -6.53 -11.54 -15.04
N ALA A 145 -5.77 -10.48 -14.74
CA ALA A 145 -4.84 -10.46 -13.61
C ALA A 145 -5.58 -10.61 -12.27
N GLY A 146 -6.75 -9.97 -12.11
CA GLY A 146 -7.60 -10.16 -10.93
C GLY A 146 -8.06 -11.61 -10.74
N GLN A 147 -8.36 -12.33 -11.83
CA GLN A 147 -8.68 -13.76 -11.77
C GLN A 147 -7.51 -14.63 -11.28
N LEU A 148 -6.26 -14.19 -11.49
CA LEU A 148 -5.08 -14.89 -10.94
C LEU A 148 -4.98 -14.70 -9.42
N VAL A 149 -5.32 -13.52 -8.91
CA VAL A 149 -5.40 -13.25 -7.46
C VAL A 149 -6.46 -14.14 -6.81
N LEU A 150 -7.65 -14.24 -7.41
CA LEU A 150 -8.73 -15.12 -6.90
C LEU A 150 -8.33 -16.61 -6.86
N LYS A 151 -7.37 -17.02 -7.70
CA LYS A 151 -6.82 -18.38 -7.72
C LYS A 151 -5.57 -18.54 -6.85
N ALA A 152 -5.25 -17.55 -6.00
CA ALA A 152 -4.05 -17.48 -5.16
C ALA A 152 -2.72 -17.56 -5.95
N ARG A 153 -2.73 -17.27 -7.26
CA ARG A 153 -1.54 -17.27 -8.12
C ARG A 153 -0.85 -15.90 -8.08
N ASN A 154 -0.44 -15.50 -6.88
CA ASN A 154 0.05 -14.15 -6.58
C ASN A 154 1.26 -13.71 -7.44
N THR A 155 2.24 -14.59 -7.65
CA THR A 155 3.41 -14.29 -8.49
C THR A 155 3.04 -13.98 -9.94
N GLU A 156 2.10 -14.76 -10.49
CA GLU A 156 1.63 -14.56 -11.86
C GLU A 156 0.73 -13.33 -11.99
N ALA A 157 -0.08 -13.06 -10.97
CA ALA A 157 -0.89 -11.85 -10.89
C ALA A 157 0.01 -10.61 -10.90
N ILE A 158 1.06 -10.57 -10.08
CA ILE A 158 2.06 -9.49 -10.08
C ILE A 158 2.68 -9.35 -11.48
N SER A 159 3.16 -10.44 -12.08
CA SER A 159 3.74 -10.40 -13.44
C SER A 159 2.74 -9.88 -14.50
N ALA A 160 1.45 -10.20 -14.38
CA ALA A 160 0.42 -9.68 -15.26
C ALA A 160 0.16 -8.19 -15.05
N TYR A 161 0.04 -7.73 -13.80
CA TYR A 161 -0.12 -6.32 -13.45
C TYR A 161 1.09 -5.47 -13.87
N SER A 162 2.31 -5.96 -13.63
CA SER A 162 3.54 -5.27 -14.05
C SER A 162 3.61 -5.08 -15.57
N ARG A 163 3.10 -6.03 -16.37
CA ARG A 163 3.00 -5.87 -17.83
C ARG A 163 2.02 -4.79 -18.23
N ILE A 164 0.89 -4.63 -17.53
CA ILE A 164 -0.07 -3.56 -17.79
C ILE A 164 0.59 -2.19 -17.53
N ILE A 165 1.29 -2.05 -16.40
CA ILE A 165 2.03 -0.83 -16.05
C ILE A 165 3.06 -0.49 -17.12
N ALA A 166 3.87 -1.46 -17.54
CA ALA A 166 4.92 -1.23 -18.54
C ALA A 166 4.38 -0.87 -19.93
N GLN A 167 3.26 -1.46 -20.34
CA GLN A 167 2.70 -1.27 -21.69
C GLN A 167 1.75 -0.08 -21.77
N HIS A 168 1.16 0.35 -20.66
CA HIS A 168 0.14 1.40 -20.61
C HIS A 168 0.32 2.33 -19.39
N PRO A 169 1.48 2.96 -19.20
CA PRO A 169 1.83 3.65 -17.95
C PRO A 169 0.88 4.79 -17.54
N GLY A 170 0.16 5.40 -18.48
CA GLY A 170 -0.81 6.47 -18.21
C GLY A 170 -2.28 6.01 -18.10
N SER A 171 -2.55 4.70 -18.18
CA SER A 171 -3.93 4.20 -18.10
C SER A 171 -4.39 4.05 -16.65
N ILE A 172 -5.70 4.17 -16.41
CA ILE A 172 -6.26 3.96 -15.07
C ILE A 172 -6.01 2.53 -14.57
N GLU A 173 -5.92 1.56 -15.47
CA GLU A 173 -5.56 0.18 -15.14
C GLU A 173 -4.10 0.04 -14.72
N ALA A 174 -3.18 0.87 -15.20
CA ALA A 174 -1.81 0.89 -14.68
C ALA A 174 -1.78 1.42 -13.24
N ALA A 175 -2.54 2.48 -12.93
CA ALA A 175 -2.72 2.93 -11.56
C ALA A 175 -3.33 1.79 -10.69
N TYR A 176 -4.46 1.21 -11.08
CA TYR A 176 -5.06 0.09 -10.33
C TYR A 176 -4.16 -1.13 -10.22
N SER A 177 -3.26 -1.36 -11.19
CA SER A 177 -2.26 -2.42 -11.12
C SER A 177 -1.28 -2.17 -9.97
N HIS A 178 -0.84 -0.94 -9.73
CA HIS A 178 -0.03 -0.59 -8.55
C HIS A 178 -0.80 -0.90 -7.25
N TYR A 179 -2.05 -0.47 -7.14
CA TYR A 179 -2.89 -0.77 -5.98
C TYR A 179 -3.00 -2.28 -5.72
N ALA A 180 -3.29 -3.07 -6.76
CA ALA A 180 -3.43 -4.52 -6.66
C ALA A 180 -2.12 -5.23 -6.29
N ILE A 181 -0.97 -4.76 -6.82
CA ILE A 181 0.34 -5.28 -6.39
C ILE A 181 0.57 -4.94 -4.92
N GLY A 182 0.21 -3.72 -4.46
CA GLY A 182 0.26 -3.34 -3.05
C GLY A 182 -0.54 -4.28 -2.14
N ASP A 183 -1.76 -4.67 -2.55
CA ASP A 183 -2.58 -5.65 -1.84
C ASP A 183 -1.87 -7.01 -1.72
N ILE A 184 -1.33 -7.51 -2.84
CA ILE A 184 -0.63 -8.80 -2.87
C ILE A 184 0.63 -8.76 -1.99
N LYS A 185 1.41 -7.68 -2.06
CA LYS A 185 2.65 -7.52 -1.28
C LYS A 185 2.38 -7.40 0.22
N ALA A 186 1.31 -6.69 0.60
CA ALA A 186 0.87 -6.60 1.99
C ALA A 186 0.48 -7.98 2.53
N LEU A 187 -0.24 -8.79 1.74
CA LEU A 187 -0.60 -10.17 2.10
C LEU A 187 0.63 -11.10 2.21
N GLN A 188 1.67 -10.85 1.42
CA GLN A 188 2.93 -11.59 1.47
C GLN A 188 3.83 -11.21 2.67
N GLY A 189 3.42 -10.24 3.49
CA GLY A 189 4.22 -9.77 4.61
C GLY A 189 5.38 -8.86 4.20
N ASN A 190 5.29 -8.23 3.03
CA ASN A 190 6.27 -7.26 2.52
C ASN A 190 5.72 -5.83 2.61
N PRO A 191 5.65 -5.23 3.82
CA PRO A 191 4.98 -3.95 4.04
C PRO A 191 5.64 -2.79 3.28
N LEU A 192 6.98 -2.75 3.21
CA LEU A 192 7.71 -1.68 2.52
C LEU A 192 7.40 -1.65 1.02
N GLU A 193 7.47 -2.81 0.35
CA GLU A 193 7.10 -2.90 -1.06
C GLU A 193 5.62 -2.61 -1.28
N ALA A 194 4.74 -2.98 -0.34
CA ALA A 194 3.33 -2.66 -0.43
C ALA A 194 3.08 -1.15 -0.36
N ILE A 195 3.72 -0.45 0.59
CA ILE A 195 3.64 1.02 0.74
C ILE A 195 4.09 1.69 -0.56
N GLU A 196 5.25 1.29 -1.10
CA GLU A 196 5.77 1.86 -2.35
C GLU A 196 4.75 1.73 -3.50
N GLN A 197 4.06 0.60 -3.61
CA GLN A 197 3.06 0.41 -4.66
C GLN A 197 1.79 1.23 -4.41
N TYR A 198 1.33 1.38 -3.17
CA TYR A 198 0.22 2.30 -2.87
C TYR A 198 0.59 3.76 -3.12
N GLU A 199 1.83 4.17 -2.87
CA GLU A 199 2.31 5.51 -3.18
C GLU A 199 2.33 5.77 -4.69
N ARG A 200 2.87 4.83 -5.47
CA ARG A 200 2.79 4.89 -6.95
C ARG A 200 1.35 4.96 -7.43
N TYR A 201 0.43 4.26 -6.78
CA TYR A 201 -1.00 4.39 -7.05
C TYR A 201 -1.53 5.81 -6.77
N MET A 202 -1.22 6.37 -5.60
CA MET A 202 -1.69 7.72 -5.22
C MET A 202 -1.17 8.82 -6.15
N VAL A 203 -0.01 8.62 -6.78
CA VAL A 203 0.56 9.53 -7.78
C VAL A 203 -0.12 9.36 -9.16
N ALA A 204 -0.43 8.12 -9.56
CA ALA A 204 -0.95 7.82 -10.89
C ALA A 204 -2.48 7.89 -11.00
N ALA A 205 -3.21 7.77 -9.88
CA ALA A 205 -4.66 7.76 -9.86
C ALA A 205 -5.26 9.16 -10.10
N PRO A 206 -6.43 9.26 -10.76
CA PRO A 206 -7.17 10.52 -10.83
C PRO A 206 -7.52 11.07 -9.45
N ASP A 207 -7.48 12.39 -9.25
CA ASP A 207 -7.71 13.05 -7.94
C ASP A 207 -9.01 12.66 -7.22
N LYS A 208 -10.04 12.30 -7.98
CA LYS A 208 -11.37 11.90 -7.49
C LYS A 208 -11.59 10.40 -7.45
N ASP A 209 -10.53 9.61 -7.58
CA ASP A 209 -10.64 8.17 -7.50
C ASP A 209 -11.05 7.72 -6.09
N GLU A 210 -12.10 6.92 -6.01
CA GLU A 210 -12.70 6.42 -4.77
C GLU A 210 -11.72 5.59 -3.91
N LYS A 211 -10.72 4.95 -4.53
CA LYS A 211 -9.74 4.13 -3.81
C LYS A 211 -8.58 4.93 -3.23
N LEU A 212 -8.47 6.24 -3.50
CA LEU A 212 -7.41 7.06 -2.90
C LEU A 212 -7.48 7.06 -1.37
N ALA A 213 -8.68 7.15 -0.79
CA ALA A 213 -8.87 7.05 0.65
C ALA A 213 -8.46 5.67 1.17
N SER A 214 -8.81 4.60 0.44
CA SER A 214 -8.45 3.22 0.79
C SER A 214 -6.93 2.99 0.76
N ALA A 215 -6.24 3.48 -0.27
CA ALA A 215 -4.79 3.38 -0.39
C ALA A 215 -4.08 4.09 0.76
N ARG A 216 -4.46 5.34 1.07
CA ARG A 216 -3.92 6.10 2.22
C ARG A 216 -4.16 5.37 3.53
N PHE A 217 -5.36 4.82 3.73
CA PHE A 217 -5.69 4.04 4.92
C PHE A 217 -4.83 2.77 5.04
N LYS A 218 -4.59 2.07 3.92
CA LYS A 218 -3.74 0.87 3.88
C LYS A 218 -2.28 1.20 4.20
N VAL A 219 -1.73 2.30 3.68
CA VAL A 219 -0.38 2.77 4.04
C VAL A 219 -0.32 3.06 5.55
N ALA A 220 -1.30 3.79 6.10
CA ALA A 220 -1.35 4.08 7.53
C ALA A 220 -1.40 2.80 8.42
N GLU A 221 -2.17 1.79 8.02
CA GLU A 221 -2.20 0.49 8.73
C GLU A 221 -0.87 -0.28 8.61
N LEU A 222 -0.16 -0.18 7.49
CA LEU A 222 1.16 -0.81 7.32
C LEU A 222 2.22 -0.09 8.15
N GLU A 223 2.22 1.24 8.17
CA GLU A 223 3.11 2.03 9.03
C GLU A 223 2.86 1.77 10.51
N LEU A 224 1.58 1.66 10.91
CA LEU A 224 1.22 1.29 12.28
C LEU A 224 1.79 -0.08 12.66
N LYS A 225 1.73 -1.07 11.76
CA LYS A 225 2.31 -2.41 11.99
C LYS A 225 3.83 -2.40 12.10
N GLU A 226 4.48 -1.41 11.49
CA GLU A 226 5.92 -1.20 11.57
C GLU A 226 6.33 -0.29 12.77
N ASP A 227 5.39 0.01 13.68
CA ASP A 227 5.53 0.96 14.80
C ASP A 227 5.99 2.37 14.40
N LEU A 228 5.73 2.78 13.14
CA LEU A 228 5.95 4.14 12.64
C LEU A 228 4.77 5.04 13.06
N LEU A 229 4.58 5.18 14.37
CA LEU A 229 3.36 5.77 14.96
C LEU A 229 3.14 7.24 14.59
N ALA A 230 4.20 8.00 14.28
CA ALA A 230 4.07 9.39 13.87
C ALA A 230 3.48 9.52 12.46
N ASP A 231 4.03 8.75 11.52
CA ASP A 231 3.62 8.74 10.11
C ASP A 231 2.20 8.17 9.98
N ALA A 232 1.94 7.07 10.69
CA ALA A 232 0.61 6.45 10.72
C ALA A 232 -0.45 7.43 11.26
N GLU A 233 -0.17 8.15 12.36
CA GLU A 233 -1.11 9.15 12.90
C GLU A 233 -1.36 10.28 11.91
N TYR A 234 -0.32 10.77 11.22
CA TYR A 234 -0.46 11.80 10.20
C TYR A 234 -1.37 11.33 9.06
N LEU A 235 -1.16 10.11 8.55
CA LEU A 235 -1.98 9.55 7.48
C LEU A 235 -3.42 9.31 7.93
N PHE A 236 -3.66 8.74 9.12
CA PHE A 236 -5.02 8.54 9.61
C PHE A 236 -5.81 9.84 9.75
N GLN A 237 -5.15 10.97 10.01
CA GLN A 237 -5.79 12.29 10.08
C GLN A 237 -6.04 12.93 8.70
N ASN A 238 -5.65 12.27 7.60
CA ASN A 238 -5.86 12.80 6.26
C ASN A 238 -7.35 13.02 5.95
N ALA A 239 -7.69 14.19 5.40
CA ALA A 239 -9.07 14.58 5.11
C ALA A 239 -9.81 13.58 4.21
N ALA A 240 -9.14 12.96 3.24
CA ALA A 240 -9.77 11.96 2.37
C ALA A 240 -10.16 10.68 3.13
N ILE A 241 -9.37 10.27 4.13
CA ILE A 241 -9.72 9.15 5.01
C ILE A 241 -10.91 9.56 5.91
N GLN A 242 -10.86 10.76 6.46
CA GLN A 242 -11.92 11.28 7.35
C GLN A 242 -13.27 11.48 6.64
N ALA A 243 -13.25 11.71 5.33
CA ALA A 243 -14.45 11.81 4.49
C ALA A 243 -14.92 10.46 3.91
N SER A 244 -14.22 9.36 4.21
CA SER A 244 -14.52 8.02 3.67
C SER A 244 -15.14 7.09 4.72
N ASP A 245 -15.52 5.89 4.31
CA ASP A 245 -16.00 4.82 5.20
C ASP A 245 -14.95 4.36 6.24
N TYR A 246 -13.69 4.77 6.10
CA TYR A 246 -12.62 4.46 7.03
C TYR A 246 -12.52 5.41 8.23
N ALA A 247 -13.30 6.50 8.26
CA ALA A 247 -13.16 7.57 9.26
C ALA A 247 -13.21 7.06 10.72
N THR A 248 -14.20 6.23 11.06
CA THR A 248 -14.35 5.67 12.41
C THR A 248 -13.14 4.82 12.81
N ARG A 249 -12.71 3.92 11.93
CA ARG A 249 -11.55 3.06 12.21
C ARG A 249 -10.27 3.89 12.33
N ALA A 250 -10.09 4.91 11.49
CA ALA A 250 -8.95 5.81 11.57
C ALA A 250 -8.92 6.58 12.89
N ALA A 251 -10.07 7.07 13.37
CA ALA A 251 -10.18 7.72 14.67
C ALA A 251 -9.79 6.79 15.83
N ASP A 252 -10.23 5.53 15.79
CA ASP A 252 -9.85 4.52 16.79
C ASP A 252 -8.33 4.28 16.79
N ARG A 253 -7.70 4.20 15.61
CA ARG A 253 -6.25 4.06 15.48
C ARG A 253 -5.50 5.27 16.03
N VAL A 254 -5.97 6.49 15.75
CA VAL A 254 -5.38 7.71 16.32
C VAL A 254 -5.48 7.70 17.85
N ALA A 255 -6.61 7.27 18.42
CA ALA A 255 -6.74 7.15 19.87
C ALA A 255 -5.74 6.12 20.46
N GLN A 256 -5.57 4.96 19.81
CA GLN A 256 -4.57 3.95 20.20
C GLN A 256 -3.14 4.52 20.16
N ILE A 257 -2.76 5.20 19.07
CA ILE A 257 -1.44 5.82 18.92
C ILE A 257 -1.20 6.85 20.03
N ARG A 258 -2.21 7.69 20.33
CA ARG A 258 -2.10 8.70 21.40
C ARG A 258 -1.94 8.08 22.78
N ALA A 259 -2.60 6.96 23.06
CA ALA A 259 -2.41 6.23 24.32
C ALA A 259 -0.96 5.71 24.47
N VAL A 260 -0.37 5.18 23.41
CA VAL A 260 1.04 4.74 23.40
C VAL A 260 1.98 5.94 23.62
N LYS A 261 1.75 7.05 22.92
CA LYS A 261 2.53 8.30 23.11
C LYS A 261 2.40 8.85 24.53
N ALA A 262 1.23 8.77 25.15
CA ALA A 262 1.01 9.19 26.54
C ALA A 262 1.83 8.32 27.52
N ARG A 263 1.85 7.00 27.35
CA ARG A 263 2.68 6.09 28.17
C ARG A 263 4.17 6.43 28.06
N VAL A 264 4.65 6.74 26.85
CA VAL A 264 6.04 7.21 26.65
C VAL A 264 6.29 8.56 27.34
N ALA A 265 5.33 9.49 27.29
CA ALA A 265 5.45 10.77 28.00
C ALA A 265 5.49 10.58 29.53
N GLU A 266 4.73 9.64 30.09
CA GLU A 266 4.79 9.28 31.51
C GLU A 266 6.13 8.63 31.88
N ALA A 267 6.65 7.71 31.07
CA ALA A 267 7.98 7.14 31.24
C ALA A 267 9.07 8.23 31.25
N ASN A 268 8.95 9.23 30.37
CA ASN A 268 9.85 10.40 30.37
C ASN A 268 9.81 11.17 31.71
N LYS A 269 8.62 11.40 32.28
CA LYS A 269 8.47 12.08 33.58
C LYS A 269 9.12 11.28 34.72
N LEU A 270 9.13 9.95 34.63
CA LEU A 270 9.78 9.08 35.61
C LEU A 270 11.30 9.18 35.58
N MET A 271 11.93 9.53 34.45
CA MET A 271 13.39 9.61 34.34
C MET A 271 14.04 10.53 35.39
N ALA A 272 13.39 11.65 35.72
CA ALA A 272 13.92 12.61 36.70
C ALA A 272 13.74 12.13 38.16
N ARG A 273 12.72 11.30 38.43
CA ARG A 273 12.34 10.90 39.80
C ARG A 273 12.89 9.53 40.18
N SER A 274 12.85 8.58 39.25
CA SER A 274 13.26 7.21 39.44
C SER A 274 13.64 6.59 38.08
N PRO A 275 14.93 6.65 37.70
CA PRO A 275 15.42 6.06 36.45
C PRO A 275 15.08 4.57 36.31
N ALA A 276 15.06 3.80 37.42
CA ALA A 276 14.66 2.40 37.41
C ALA A 276 13.21 2.20 36.94
N LYS A 277 12.26 2.97 37.49
CA LYS A 277 10.85 2.92 37.05
C LYS A 277 10.67 3.39 35.60
N ALA A 278 11.50 4.34 35.15
CA ALA A 278 11.49 4.74 33.75
C ALA A 278 11.93 3.60 32.82
N VAL A 279 12.99 2.85 33.19
CA VAL A 279 13.43 1.66 32.45
C VAL A 279 12.31 0.63 32.35
N GLU A 280 11.63 0.32 33.46
CA GLU A 280 10.47 -0.58 33.47
C GLU A 280 9.35 -0.10 32.54
N ALA A 281 8.98 1.18 32.63
CA ALA A 281 7.91 1.76 31.83
C ALA A 281 8.21 1.74 30.32
N TYR A 282 9.44 2.08 29.91
CA TYR A 282 9.84 1.97 28.49
C TYR A 282 9.87 0.52 28.02
N THR A 283 10.36 -0.40 28.85
CA THR A 283 10.40 -1.83 28.51
C THR A 283 8.98 -2.37 28.29
N ALA A 284 8.01 -1.93 29.10
CA ALA A 284 6.61 -2.29 28.91
C ALA A 284 6.03 -1.77 27.58
N VAL A 285 6.36 -0.53 27.17
CA VAL A 285 5.93 -0.02 25.86
C VAL A 285 6.57 -0.81 24.72
N LEU A 286 7.86 -1.15 24.82
CA LEU A 286 8.59 -1.89 23.78
C LEU A 286 8.21 -3.37 23.70
N ALA A 287 7.61 -3.93 24.75
CA ALA A 287 7.04 -5.28 24.70
C ALA A 287 5.84 -5.35 23.74
N GLU A 288 5.08 -4.26 23.62
CA GLU A 288 3.93 -4.14 22.71
C GLU A 288 4.33 -3.54 21.36
N HIS A 289 5.30 -2.62 21.35
CA HIS A 289 5.74 -1.84 20.19
C HIS A 289 7.27 -1.90 20.01
N PRO A 290 7.83 -3.06 19.61
CA PRO A 290 9.26 -3.31 19.64
C PRO A 290 10.07 -2.40 18.71
N LYS A 291 9.47 -1.87 17.64
CA LYS A 291 10.16 -1.00 16.67
C LYS A 291 9.96 0.49 16.96
N TYR A 292 9.24 0.87 18.04
CA TYR A 292 8.94 2.27 18.29
C TYR A 292 10.17 3.09 18.73
N ALA A 293 10.72 3.86 17.79
CA ALA A 293 11.98 4.58 17.95
C ALA A 293 12.04 5.51 19.18
N ALA A 294 10.95 6.21 19.51
CA ALA A 294 10.93 7.12 20.66
C ALA A 294 11.06 6.38 22.00
N ALA A 295 10.44 5.19 22.12
CA ALA A 295 10.56 4.36 23.31
C ALA A 295 11.96 3.72 23.42
N LEU A 296 12.55 3.28 22.30
CA LEU A 296 13.93 2.78 22.25
C LEU A 296 14.93 3.82 22.74
N ALA A 297 14.88 5.04 22.18
CA ALA A 297 15.75 6.14 22.60
C ALA A 297 15.53 6.54 24.06
N GLY A 298 14.27 6.52 24.53
CA GLY A 298 13.93 6.75 25.94
C GLY A 298 14.52 5.70 26.88
N LEU A 299 14.45 4.42 26.51
CA LEU A 299 15.02 3.31 27.28
C LEU A 299 16.53 3.45 27.45
N GLU A 300 17.26 3.79 26.37
CA GLU A 300 18.70 4.02 26.46
C GLU A 300 19.06 5.16 27.42
N LYS A 301 18.34 6.28 27.33
CA LYS A 301 18.51 7.42 28.24
C LYS A 301 18.23 7.01 29.69
N ALA A 302 17.15 6.27 29.93
CA ALA A 302 16.78 5.80 31.26
C ALA A 302 17.84 4.84 31.85
N ARG A 303 18.39 3.92 31.05
CA ARG A 303 19.48 3.02 31.46
C ARG A 303 20.76 3.79 31.82
N LYS A 304 21.15 4.78 31.02
CA LYS A 304 22.30 5.65 31.33
C LYS A 304 22.08 6.43 32.62
N ALA A 305 20.88 6.98 32.83
CA ALA A 305 20.52 7.68 34.06
C ALA A 305 20.55 6.76 35.29
N LEU A 306 20.08 5.52 35.15
CA LEU A 306 20.13 4.51 36.22
C LEU A 306 21.58 4.13 36.57
N ALA A 307 22.43 3.89 35.56
CA ALA A 307 23.84 3.62 35.76
C ALA A 307 24.55 4.78 36.48
N ALA A 308 24.28 6.03 36.07
CA ALA A 308 24.82 7.21 36.72
C ALA A 308 24.32 7.37 38.17
N ALA A 309 23.05 7.05 38.45
CA ALA A 309 22.50 7.07 39.80
C ALA A 309 23.17 6.03 40.71
N ASN A 310 23.48 4.84 40.20
CA ASN A 310 24.15 3.76 40.93
C ASN A 310 25.65 4.01 41.10
N ALA A 311 26.29 4.66 40.12
CA ALA A 311 27.72 4.97 40.16
C ALA A 311 28.04 6.15 41.08
N ARG A 312 27.05 6.96 41.47
CA ARG A 312 27.24 7.93 42.56
C ARG A 312 27.65 7.11 43.78
N PRO A 313 28.91 7.21 44.24
CA PRO A 313 29.31 6.52 45.46
C PRO A 313 28.27 6.89 46.50
N ALA A 314 27.91 5.94 47.37
CA ALA A 314 27.17 6.25 48.57
C ALA A 314 28.04 7.23 49.38
N ARG A 315 28.06 8.50 48.96
CA ARG A 315 28.60 9.64 49.69
C ARG A 315 27.74 9.57 50.91
N ARG A 316 28.37 8.93 51.89
CA ARG A 316 27.85 8.55 53.18
C ARG A 316 26.81 9.60 53.52
N ARG A 317 25.58 9.18 53.80
CA ARG A 317 24.81 9.89 54.82
C ARG A 317 25.78 9.93 55.99
N ALA A 318 26.61 10.98 56.07
CA ALA A 318 27.43 11.23 57.22
C ALA A 318 26.39 11.18 58.34
N PRO A 319 26.51 10.23 59.28
CA PRO A 319 25.49 10.04 60.29
C PRO A 319 25.20 11.43 60.84
N ALA A 320 23.96 11.90 60.67
CA ALA A 320 23.58 13.25 61.06
C ALA A 320 24.09 13.42 62.48
N ALA A 321 25.12 14.25 62.66
CA ALA A 321 25.75 14.41 63.96
C ALA A 321 24.62 14.87 64.89
N LYS A 322 24.22 14.01 65.83
CA LYS A 322 23.13 14.30 66.76
C LYS A 322 23.42 15.68 67.35
N PRO A 323 22.51 16.66 67.26
CA PRO A 323 22.72 17.95 67.89
C PRO A 323 22.91 17.70 69.39
N ARG A 324 24.09 18.03 69.92
CA ARG A 324 24.34 18.01 71.36
C ARG A 324 23.37 19.02 71.98
N ARG A 325 22.36 18.54 72.72
CA ARG A 325 21.57 19.39 73.61
C ARG A 325 22.53 19.97 74.66
N ARG A 326 22.63 21.29 74.73
CA ARG A 326 23.23 22.03 75.83
C ARG A 326 22.12 22.40 76.81
#